data_AF-A0A7S2C0Z2-F1
#
_entry.id   AF-A0A7S2C0Z2-F1
#
_cell.length_a   1.000
_cell.length_b   1.000
_cell.length_c   1.000
_cell.angle_alpha   90.00
_cell.angle_beta   90.00
_cell.angle_gamma   90.00
#
_symmetry.space_group_name_H-M   'P 1'
#
loop_
_entity.id
_entity.type
_entity.pdbx_description
1 polymer ?
#
loop_
_entity_poly.entity_id
_entity_poly.type
_entity_poly.pdbx_seq_one_letter_code
_entity_poly.pdbx_strand_id
1 'polypeptide(L)'
;SIGEQHQLKDGSNISSASSASSGAFKLESIVISKVTVKSSHKSEKRFAVFEVNIEASAGSLRWPVHRRYSSFATLHQNLRTEGYQQLPTLPDKRIMGNFDPQFLEQRRDQLEGYLQELLRMPRVRASSPFLGFIGAVQFAAEAATEQEGEPLTSFPYTFRSGRYSKRTSAKAASGDDYCATNCV
;
A
#
# COMPACT_ATOMS: atom_id res chain seq x y z
N SER A 1 24.78 16.26 64.68
CA SER A 1 23.71 15.73 63.82
C SER A 1 23.11 16.83 62.99
N ILE A 2 23.43 16.87 61.70
CA ILE A 2 22.90 17.82 60.73
C ILE A 2 23.13 17.24 59.34
N GLY A 3 22.10 17.27 58.47
CA GLY A 3 22.28 17.32 57.02
C GLY A 3 21.65 16.19 56.20
N GLU A 4 20.37 16.33 55.89
CA GLU A 4 19.61 15.61 54.86
C GLU A 4 19.68 16.39 53.52
N GLN A 5 19.99 15.73 52.39
CA GLN A 5 19.71 16.13 50.98
C GLN A 5 19.87 14.88 50.07
N HIS A 6 18.79 14.33 49.48
CA HIS A 6 18.24 14.52 48.11
C HIS A 6 19.05 13.88 46.94
N GLN A 7 18.57 12.75 46.34
CA GLN A 7 17.80 12.60 45.07
C GLN A 7 18.70 12.65 43.78
N LEU A 8 18.77 11.66 42.89
CA LEU A 8 17.84 11.35 41.79
C LEU A 8 18.21 10.05 41.03
N LYS A 9 17.16 9.44 40.46
CA LYS A 9 17.11 8.26 39.57
C LYS A 9 17.70 8.58 38.19
N ASP A 10 18.21 7.56 37.51
CA ASP A 10 17.72 7.26 36.16
C ASP A 10 17.77 5.75 35.89
N GLY A 11 16.60 5.20 35.60
CA GLY A 11 16.41 3.86 35.09
C GLY A 11 16.39 3.90 33.56
N SER A 12 16.96 2.87 32.94
CA SER A 12 16.70 2.54 31.55
C SER A 12 16.22 1.09 31.53
N ASN A 13 14.96 0.91 31.93
CA ASN A 13 14.27 -0.36 31.81
C ASN A 13 14.00 -0.64 30.34
N ILE A 14 14.33 -1.84 29.94
CA ILE A 14 14.25 -2.35 28.58
C ILE A 14 12.80 -2.64 28.24
N SER A 15 12.51 -2.61 26.93
CA SER A 15 11.42 -3.37 26.32
C SER A 15 10.02 -3.05 26.81
N SER A 16 9.40 -2.05 26.19
CA SER A 16 7.98 -2.15 25.86
C SER A 16 7.80 -1.60 24.46
N ALA A 17 7.84 -2.53 23.51
CA ALA A 17 7.52 -2.31 22.13
C ALA A 17 6.17 -1.58 22.02
N SER A 18 6.15 -0.60 21.13
CA SER A 18 5.04 0.24 20.72
C SER A 18 3.71 -0.51 20.59
N SER A 19 2.76 -0.13 21.44
CA SER A 19 1.33 -0.37 21.25
C SER A 19 0.81 0.51 20.12
N ALA A 20 0.43 -0.10 18.99
CA ALA A 20 -0.71 0.33 18.17
C ALA A 20 -0.97 -0.71 17.07
N SER A 21 -2.00 -1.49 17.32
CA SER A 21 -2.68 -2.46 16.46
C SER A 21 -2.87 -2.03 14.99
N SER A 22 -2.13 -2.67 14.10
CA SER A 22 -2.64 -3.09 12.79
C SER A 22 -2.44 -4.59 12.81
N GLY A 23 -3.52 -5.38 12.72
CA GLY A 23 -3.53 -6.82 13.01
C GLY A 23 -2.20 -7.50 12.64
N ALA A 24 -1.45 -7.94 13.66
CA ALA A 24 -0.09 -8.42 13.50
C ALA A 24 -0.12 -9.81 12.85
N PHE A 25 -0.33 -9.87 11.54
CA PHE A 25 -0.18 -11.11 10.80
C PHE A 25 1.32 -11.38 10.66
N LYS A 26 1.74 -12.58 11.06
CA LYS A 26 3.13 -13.04 10.88
C LYS A 26 3.27 -13.56 9.46
N LEU A 27 4.06 -12.89 8.62
CA LEU A 27 4.33 -13.34 7.25
C LEU A 27 5.17 -14.62 7.30
N GLU A 28 4.71 -15.64 6.57
CA GLU A 28 5.32 -16.97 6.52
C GLU A 28 5.91 -17.26 5.13
N SER A 29 5.12 -17.07 4.06
CA SER A 29 5.55 -17.38 2.69
C SER A 29 5.17 -16.29 1.69
N ILE A 30 6.00 -16.17 0.65
CA ILE A 30 5.78 -15.28 -0.50
C ILE A 30 6.21 -15.99 -1.78
N VAL A 31 5.30 -16.09 -2.74
CA VAL A 31 5.50 -16.85 -3.99
C VAL A 31 4.92 -16.06 -5.15
N ILE A 32 5.62 -16.03 -6.29
CA ILE A 32 5.10 -15.43 -7.52
C ILE A 32 4.54 -16.55 -8.39
N SER A 33 3.21 -16.72 -8.39
CA SER A 33 2.55 -17.84 -9.07
C SER A 33 2.48 -17.69 -10.58
N LYS A 34 2.28 -16.45 -11.05
CA LYS A 34 1.94 -16.19 -12.45
C LYS A 34 2.48 -14.85 -12.93
N VAL A 35 2.81 -14.79 -14.21
CA VAL A 35 3.08 -13.56 -14.95
C VAL A 35 2.08 -13.42 -16.10
N THR A 36 1.51 -12.21 -16.26
CA THR A 36 0.55 -11.90 -17.32
C THR A 36 0.94 -10.60 -18.02
N VAL A 37 0.85 -10.57 -19.35
CA VAL A 37 1.04 -9.33 -20.12
C VAL A 37 -0.31 -8.69 -20.36
N LYS A 38 -0.52 -7.49 -19.82
CA LYS A 38 -1.76 -6.70 -19.97
C LYS A 38 -1.52 -5.50 -20.87
N SER A 39 -2.56 -5.02 -21.54
CA SER A 39 -2.57 -3.73 -22.25
C SER A 39 -3.19 -2.65 -21.38
N SER A 40 -2.62 -1.45 -21.43
CA SER A 40 -3.18 -0.27 -20.77
C SER A 40 -4.17 0.41 -21.71
N HIS A 41 -5.45 0.47 -21.32
CA HIS A 41 -6.48 1.20 -22.09
C HIS A 41 -6.16 2.70 -22.24
N LYS A 42 -5.42 3.29 -21.30
CA LYS A 42 -5.10 4.73 -21.31
C LYS A 42 -3.94 5.11 -22.25
N SER A 43 -3.09 4.15 -22.62
CA SER A 43 -1.82 4.47 -23.30
C SER A 43 -1.43 3.50 -24.41
N GLU A 44 -2.26 2.49 -24.70
CA GLU A 44 -1.99 1.42 -25.69
C GLU A 44 -0.66 0.68 -25.44
N LYS A 45 -0.07 0.84 -24.25
CA LYS A 45 1.19 0.21 -23.88
C LYS A 45 0.93 -1.13 -23.22
N ARG A 46 1.71 -2.14 -23.59
CA ARG A 46 1.75 -3.44 -22.92
C ARG A 46 2.65 -3.39 -21.68
N PHE A 47 2.30 -4.14 -20.65
CA PHE A 47 3.10 -4.28 -19.44
C PHE A 47 2.92 -5.67 -18.81
N ALA A 48 3.98 -6.20 -18.21
CA ALA A 48 3.94 -7.45 -17.47
C ALA A 48 3.52 -7.20 -16.01
N VAL A 49 2.61 -8.03 -15.52
CA VAL A 49 2.09 -8.04 -14.17
C VAL A 49 2.38 -9.40 -13.55
N PHE A 50 3.03 -9.38 -12.40
CA PHE A 50 3.34 -10.54 -11.58
C PHE A 50 2.28 -10.66 -10.49
N GLU A 51 1.73 -11.86 -10.33
CA GLU A 51 0.79 -12.23 -9.27
C GLU A 51 1.60 -12.81 -8.11
N VAL A 52 1.65 -12.07 -7.01
CA VAL A 52 2.42 -12.40 -5.80
C VAL A 52 1.44 -12.90 -4.76
N ASN A 53 1.49 -14.20 -4.45
CA ASN A 53 0.72 -14.81 -3.39
C ASN A 53 1.46 -14.66 -2.07
N ILE A 54 0.77 -14.11 -1.08
CA ILE A 54 1.28 -13.94 0.28
C ILE A 54 0.50 -14.85 1.21
N GLU A 55 1.22 -15.48 2.13
CA GLU A 55 0.68 -16.31 3.19
C GLU A 55 1.16 -15.79 4.56
N ALA A 56 0.23 -15.65 5.49
CA ALA A 56 0.48 -15.16 6.82
C ALA A 56 -0.33 -15.91 7.88
N SER A 57 0.05 -15.72 9.14
CA SER A 57 -0.63 -16.27 10.32
C SER A 57 -0.76 -17.80 10.25
N ALA A 58 0.36 -18.49 10.00
CA ALA A 58 0.42 -19.95 9.86
C ALA A 58 -0.55 -20.51 8.79
N GLY A 59 -0.73 -19.77 7.69
CA GLY A 59 -1.56 -20.18 6.56
C GLY A 59 -3.02 -19.79 6.66
N SER A 60 -3.46 -19.16 7.76
CA SER A 60 -4.85 -18.74 7.91
C SER A 60 -5.21 -17.56 7.01
N LEU A 61 -4.22 -16.72 6.66
CA LEU A 61 -4.41 -15.56 5.80
C LEU A 61 -3.63 -15.75 4.52
N ARG A 62 -4.33 -15.66 3.38
CA ARG A 62 -3.72 -15.70 2.06
C ARG A 62 -4.37 -14.69 1.15
N TRP A 63 -3.55 -13.94 0.41
CA TRP A 63 -4.08 -13.01 -0.58
C TRP A 63 -3.10 -12.83 -1.75
N PRO A 64 -3.61 -12.69 -2.98
CA PRO A 64 -2.80 -12.35 -4.13
C PRO A 64 -2.63 -10.83 -4.24
N VAL A 65 -1.45 -10.39 -4.69
CA VAL A 65 -1.16 -9.00 -5.00
C VAL A 65 -0.55 -8.89 -6.38
N HIS A 66 -1.10 -7.99 -7.18
CA HIS A 66 -0.63 -7.75 -8.53
C HIS A 66 0.40 -6.61 -8.56
N ARG A 67 1.62 -6.91 -8.99
CA ARG A 67 2.73 -5.95 -9.06
C ARG A 67 3.43 -5.99 -10.40
N ARG A 68 3.81 -4.82 -10.91
CA ARG A 68 4.67 -4.67 -12.10
C ARG A 68 6.13 -4.57 -11.64
N TYR A 69 7.09 -4.94 -12.49
CA TYR A 69 8.53 -4.84 -12.17
C TYR A 69 8.92 -3.47 -11.57
N SER A 70 8.40 -2.37 -12.10
CA SER A 70 8.74 -1.04 -11.58
C SER A 70 8.30 -0.84 -10.12
N SER A 71 7.28 -1.55 -9.64
CA SER A 71 6.88 -1.54 -8.23
C SER A 71 7.96 -2.16 -7.34
N PHE A 72 8.64 -3.22 -7.81
CA PHE A 72 9.79 -3.82 -7.11
C PHE A 72 10.97 -2.86 -7.08
N ALA A 73 11.23 -2.15 -8.18
CA ALA A 73 12.26 -1.12 -8.22
C ALA A 73 11.99 0.04 -7.25
N THR A 74 10.74 0.49 -7.15
CA THR A 74 10.33 1.49 -6.16
C THR A 74 10.50 0.98 -4.73
N LEU A 75 10.09 -0.26 -4.45
CA LEU A 75 10.32 -0.89 -3.14
C LEU A 75 11.81 -0.89 -2.78
N HIS A 76 12.66 -1.38 -3.69
CA HIS A 76 14.10 -1.45 -3.48
C HIS A 76 14.70 -0.07 -3.19
N GLN A 77 14.30 0.95 -3.96
CA GLN A 77 14.77 2.32 -3.75
C GLN A 77 14.30 2.88 -2.41
N ASN A 78 13.05 2.65 -2.03
CA ASN A 78 12.52 3.11 -0.74
C ASN A 78 13.29 2.47 0.42
N LEU A 79 13.58 1.17 0.35
CA LEU A 79 14.39 0.49 1.35
C LEU A 79 15.82 1.06 1.40
N ARG A 80 16.45 1.35 0.26
CA ARG A 80 17.77 2.01 0.26
C ARG A 80 17.72 3.37 0.95
N THR A 81 16.69 4.17 0.66
CA THR A 81 16.50 5.50 1.26
C THR A 81 16.29 5.42 2.78
N GLU A 82 15.61 4.38 3.28
CA GLU A 82 15.45 4.12 4.72
C GLU A 82 16.74 3.64 5.42
N GLY A 83 17.84 3.46 4.68
CA GLY A 83 19.15 3.12 5.24
C GLY A 83 19.45 1.62 5.29
N TYR A 84 18.67 0.77 4.62
CA TYR A 84 18.99 -0.65 4.51
C TYR A 84 20.17 -0.84 3.53
N GLN A 85 21.36 -1.12 4.07
CA GLN A 85 22.60 -1.25 3.28
C GLN A 85 22.83 -2.65 2.71
N GLN A 86 22.29 -3.69 3.35
CA GLN A 86 22.48 -5.10 2.97
C GLN A 86 21.26 -5.63 2.20
N LEU A 87 20.80 -4.88 1.19
CA LEU A 87 19.69 -5.33 0.35
C LEU A 87 20.18 -6.30 -0.73
N PRO A 88 19.39 -7.33 -1.05
CA PRO A 88 19.70 -8.24 -2.14
C PRO A 88 19.66 -7.51 -3.49
N THR A 89 20.41 -8.01 -4.45
CA THR A 89 20.51 -7.39 -5.78
C THR A 89 19.17 -7.52 -6.51
N LEU A 90 18.59 -6.38 -6.90
CA LEU A 90 17.40 -6.39 -7.75
C LEU A 90 17.80 -6.81 -9.17
N PRO A 91 17.07 -7.72 -9.83
CA PRO A 91 17.39 -8.16 -11.19
C PRO A 91 17.39 -7.00 -12.18
N ASP A 92 18.35 -6.97 -13.11
CA ASP A 92 18.54 -5.83 -13.98
C ASP A 92 17.36 -5.55 -14.94
N LYS A 93 17.23 -4.25 -15.27
CA LYS A 93 16.29 -3.77 -16.28
C LYS A 93 16.78 -4.15 -17.67
N ARG A 94 16.23 -5.22 -18.22
CA ARG A 94 16.42 -5.55 -19.64
C ARG A 94 15.69 -4.53 -20.54
N ILE A 95 16.41 -3.93 -21.48
CA ILE A 95 15.94 -2.84 -22.35
C ILE A 95 15.24 -3.37 -23.63
N MET A 96 15.47 -4.63 -24.02
CA MET A 96 14.93 -5.25 -25.24
C MET A 96 14.34 -6.65 -24.96
N GLY A 97 13.20 -7.00 -25.56
CA GLY A 97 12.60 -8.35 -25.41
C GLY A 97 11.87 -8.59 -24.07
N ASN A 98 11.32 -7.53 -23.46
CA ASN A 98 10.75 -7.55 -22.11
C ASN A 98 9.47 -8.40 -21.95
N PHE A 99 8.91 -8.94 -23.04
CA PHE A 99 7.68 -9.74 -23.06
C PHE A 99 7.90 -11.17 -23.58
N ASP A 100 9.15 -11.56 -23.80
CA ASP A 100 9.48 -12.95 -24.12
C ASP A 100 9.06 -13.87 -22.96
N PRO A 101 8.28 -14.94 -23.20
CA PRO A 101 7.81 -15.84 -22.15
C PRO A 101 8.94 -16.45 -21.32
N GLN A 102 10.02 -16.93 -21.94
CA GLN A 102 11.14 -17.54 -21.22
C GLN A 102 11.82 -16.52 -20.31
N PHE A 103 11.94 -15.28 -20.80
CA PHE A 103 12.50 -14.19 -20.02
C PHE A 103 11.61 -13.79 -18.84
N LEU A 104 10.29 -13.76 -19.04
CA LEU A 104 9.33 -13.43 -17.98
C LEU A 104 9.33 -14.48 -16.88
N GLU A 105 9.48 -15.76 -17.23
CA GLU A 105 9.64 -16.86 -16.27
C GLU A 105 10.96 -16.75 -15.51
N GLN A 106 12.09 -16.58 -16.20
CA GLN A 106 13.38 -16.38 -15.54
C GLN A 106 13.35 -15.19 -14.58
N ARG A 107 12.74 -14.08 -15.01
CA ARG A 107 12.60 -12.89 -14.16
C ARG A 107 11.65 -13.14 -12.99
N ARG A 108 10.57 -13.92 -13.17
CA ARG A 108 9.68 -14.32 -12.07
C ARG A 108 10.49 -15.00 -10.97
N ASP A 109 11.32 -15.99 -11.33
CA ASP A 109 12.11 -16.76 -10.37
C ASP A 109 13.13 -15.87 -9.64
N GLN A 110 13.79 -14.96 -10.36
CA GLN A 110 14.71 -13.99 -9.76
C GLN A 110 14.02 -13.02 -8.81
N LEU A 111 12.83 -12.53 -9.17
CA LEU A 111 12.03 -11.63 -8.32
C LEU A 111 11.48 -12.36 -7.09
N GLU A 112 11.11 -13.63 -7.24
CA GLU A 112 10.70 -14.46 -6.11
C GLU A 112 11.85 -14.66 -5.13
N GLY A 113 13.04 -15.05 -5.61
CA GLY A 113 14.24 -15.16 -4.78
C GLY A 113 14.57 -13.87 -4.05
N TYR A 114 14.51 -12.74 -4.76
CA TYR A 114 14.68 -11.40 -4.17
C TYR A 114 13.69 -11.15 -3.01
N LEU A 115 12.39 -11.44 -3.20
CA LEU A 115 11.38 -11.24 -2.16
C LEU A 115 11.58 -12.19 -0.96
N GLN A 116 11.97 -13.43 -1.21
CA GLN A 116 12.29 -14.41 -0.17
C GLN A 116 13.50 -13.96 0.66
N GLU A 117 14.53 -13.39 0.04
CA GLU A 117 15.67 -12.81 0.74
C GLU A 117 15.28 -11.60 1.60
N LEU A 118 14.42 -10.71 1.09
CA LEU A 118 13.88 -9.62 1.90
C LEU A 118 13.06 -10.13 3.10
N LEU A 119 12.28 -11.20 2.91
CA LEU A 119 11.46 -11.79 3.97
C LEU A 119 12.30 -12.36 5.12
N ARG A 120 13.52 -12.84 4.82
CA ARG A 120 14.48 -13.32 5.84
C ARG A 120 15.04 -12.21 6.73
N MET A 121 14.89 -10.94 6.35
CA MET A 121 15.37 -9.80 7.13
C MET A 121 14.25 -9.25 8.02
N PRO A 122 14.29 -9.45 9.36
CA PRO A 122 13.18 -9.08 10.24
C PRO A 122 12.86 -7.58 10.21
N ARG A 123 13.90 -6.73 10.04
CA ARG A 123 13.73 -5.27 9.96
C ARG A 123 13.01 -4.84 8.69
N VAL A 124 13.32 -5.47 7.54
CA VAL A 124 12.65 -5.18 6.27
C VAL A 124 11.22 -5.71 6.27
N ARG A 125 10.99 -6.91 6.83
CA ARG A 125 9.66 -7.52 6.91
C ARG A 125 8.65 -6.63 7.65
N ALA A 126 9.10 -5.90 8.67
CA ALA A 126 8.26 -4.98 9.45
C ALA A 126 8.23 -3.55 8.89
N SER A 127 8.96 -3.26 7.80
CA SER A 127 9.05 -1.91 7.26
C SER A 127 7.77 -1.51 6.51
N SER A 128 7.38 -0.24 6.67
CA SER A 128 6.25 0.35 5.94
C SER A 128 6.28 0.11 4.43
N PRO A 129 7.39 0.33 3.69
CA PRO A 129 7.40 0.13 2.24
C PRO A 129 7.20 -1.33 1.85
N PHE A 130 7.71 -2.29 2.63
CA PHE A 130 7.49 -3.71 2.37
C PHE A 130 6.04 -4.11 2.64
N LEU A 131 5.46 -3.68 3.76
CA LEU A 131 4.05 -3.92 4.10
C LEU A 131 3.09 -3.32 3.06
N GLY A 132 3.38 -2.10 2.57
CA GLY A 132 2.63 -1.49 1.48
C GLY A 132 2.79 -2.26 0.16
N PHE A 133 4.00 -2.77 -0.14
CA PHE A 133 4.24 -3.56 -1.33
C PHE A 133 3.42 -4.86 -1.34
N ILE A 134 3.39 -5.60 -0.24
CA ILE A 134 2.59 -6.83 -0.10
C ILE A 134 1.10 -6.57 0.14
N GLY A 135 0.64 -5.32 0.14
CA GLY A 135 -0.78 -5.00 0.29
C GLY A 135 -1.38 -5.35 1.66
N ALA A 136 -0.55 -5.52 2.68
CA ALA A 136 -0.97 -5.82 4.04
C ALA A 136 -2.01 -4.85 4.59
N VAL A 137 -1.79 -3.55 4.34
CA VAL A 137 -2.66 -2.48 4.82
C VAL A 137 -4.01 -2.51 4.11
N GLN A 138 -4.05 -2.85 2.82
CA GLN A 138 -5.29 -2.97 2.06
C GLN A 138 -6.10 -4.18 2.51
N PHE A 139 -5.44 -5.33 2.67
CA PHE A 139 -6.08 -6.55 3.14
C PHE A 139 -6.66 -6.39 4.56
N ALA A 140 -5.90 -5.78 5.47
CA ALA A 140 -6.36 -5.53 6.83
C ALA A 140 -7.58 -4.58 6.90
N ALA A 141 -7.67 -3.59 5.99
CA ALA A 141 -8.81 -2.69 5.93
C ALA A 141 -10.09 -3.39 5.44
N GLU A 142 -9.96 -4.29 4.45
CA GLU A 142 -11.09 -5.05 3.90
C GLU A 142 -11.60 -6.10 4.90
N ALA A 143 -10.69 -6.80 5.59
CA ALA A 143 -11.05 -7.77 6.64
C ALA A 143 -11.81 -7.14 7.83
N ALA A 144 -11.61 -5.84 8.08
CA ALA A 144 -12.35 -5.12 9.12
C ALA A 144 -13.79 -4.72 8.71
N THR A 145 -14.13 -4.86 7.42
CA THR A 145 -15.44 -4.46 6.87
C THR A 145 -16.45 -5.62 6.83
N GLU A 146 -16.02 -6.87 7.02
CA GLU A 146 -16.86 -8.07 6.81
C GLU A 146 -17.62 -8.58 8.06
N GLN A 147 -17.77 -7.76 9.09
CA GLN A 147 -18.61 -8.09 10.26
C GLN A 147 -19.56 -6.93 10.56
N GLU A 148 -20.61 -6.77 9.76
CA GLU A 148 -21.91 -6.22 10.17
C GLU A 148 -22.92 -6.66 9.10
N GLY A 149 -23.62 -7.77 9.35
CA GLY A 149 -24.86 -8.03 8.64
C GLY A 149 -25.96 -7.19 9.29
N GLU A 150 -26.50 -6.21 8.57
CA GLU A 150 -27.86 -5.68 8.75
C GLU A 150 -28.33 -4.99 7.44
N PRO A 151 -29.65 -5.00 7.15
CA PRO A 151 -30.18 -4.94 5.80
C PRO A 151 -30.31 -3.53 5.22
N LEU A 152 -30.56 -3.51 3.91
CA LEU A 152 -30.95 -2.37 3.08
C LEU A 152 -31.73 -1.29 3.86
N THR A 153 -31.11 -0.12 3.93
CA THR A 153 -31.65 1.25 3.98
C THR A 153 -30.98 2.04 5.10
N SER A 154 -29.99 2.85 4.74
CA SER A 154 -29.73 4.16 5.36
C SER A 154 -28.34 4.62 4.95
N PHE A 155 -28.28 5.44 3.89
CA PHE A 155 -27.34 6.54 3.95
C PHE A 155 -27.67 7.31 5.24
N PRO A 156 -26.72 7.62 6.15
CA PRO A 156 -26.96 8.66 7.13
C PRO A 156 -26.93 10.00 6.40
N TYR A 157 -27.98 10.26 5.62
CA TYR A 157 -28.30 11.57 5.08
C TYR A 157 -28.90 12.39 6.21
N THR A 158 -28.13 12.63 7.27
CA THR A 158 -28.36 13.76 8.16
C THR A 158 -27.05 14.10 8.85
N PHE A 159 -26.68 15.37 8.75
CA PHE A 159 -25.72 16.06 9.60
C PHE A 159 -24.22 15.93 9.27
N ARG A 160 -23.84 16.54 8.13
CA ARG A 160 -22.70 17.47 8.15
C ARG A 160 -23.22 18.89 8.00
N SER A 161 -23.99 19.34 8.99
CA SER A 161 -24.18 20.79 9.18
C SER A 161 -22.81 21.37 9.54
N GLY A 162 -22.37 22.39 8.80
CA GLY A 162 -21.39 23.31 9.34
C GLY A 162 -20.21 23.61 8.44
N ARG A 163 -20.35 24.76 7.76
CA ARG A 163 -19.27 25.69 7.41
C ARG A 163 -18.32 25.27 6.29
N TYR A 164 -18.81 25.34 5.05
CA TYR A 164 -17.96 25.88 3.99
C TYR A 164 -18.20 27.40 3.94
N SER A 165 -17.31 28.17 4.58
CA SER A 165 -17.18 29.59 4.29
C SER A 165 -16.61 29.74 2.88
N LYS A 166 -17.44 30.11 1.90
CA LYS A 166 -16.97 30.75 0.65
C LYS A 166 -17.09 32.26 0.81
N ARG A 167 -15.98 32.91 1.18
CA ARG A 167 -15.63 34.22 0.61
C ARG A 167 -14.83 33.94 -0.65
N THR A 168 -15.41 34.18 -1.81
CA THR A 168 -14.73 34.77 -2.97
C THR A 168 -15.81 35.39 -3.86
N SER A 169 -15.69 36.69 -4.03
CA SER A 169 -16.48 37.54 -4.90
C SER A 169 -16.50 37.03 -6.35
N ALA A 170 -17.67 37.03 -6.97
CA ALA A 170 -17.82 37.22 -8.42
C ALA A 170 -19.30 37.57 -8.70
N LYS A 171 -19.59 38.87 -8.81
CA LYS A 171 -20.85 39.39 -9.36
C LYS A 171 -20.59 39.62 -10.84
N ALA A 172 -20.94 38.64 -11.67
CA ALA A 172 -21.11 38.83 -13.11
C ALA A 172 -22.61 38.94 -13.36
N ALA A 173 -23.03 40.10 -13.82
CA ALA A 173 -24.37 40.41 -14.26
C ALA A 173 -24.35 40.64 -15.79
N SER A 174 -25.54 40.55 -16.39
CA SER A 174 -25.90 40.64 -17.82
C SER A 174 -25.75 39.32 -18.59
N GLY A 175 -26.75 38.84 -19.31
CA GLY A 175 -28.09 39.36 -19.60
C GLY A 175 -28.67 38.47 -20.70
N ASP A 176 -29.88 37.98 -20.49
CA ASP A 176 -30.50 36.90 -21.24
C ASP A 176 -30.95 37.35 -22.65
N ASP A 177 -30.63 36.51 -23.63
CA ASP A 177 -31.05 36.60 -25.02
C ASP A 177 -32.55 36.30 -25.18
N TYR A 178 -33.17 37.10 -26.04
CA TYR A 178 -34.57 37.10 -26.45
C TYR A 178 -35.01 35.76 -27.08
N CYS A 179 -36.16 35.21 -26.68
CA CYS A 179 -37.01 34.45 -27.60
C CYS A 179 -38.48 34.72 -27.29
N ALA A 180 -39.16 35.30 -28.27
CA ALA A 180 -40.54 35.74 -28.24
C ALA A 180 -41.52 34.65 -28.72
N THR A 181 -42.77 34.73 -28.20
CA THR A 181 -44.06 34.32 -28.81
C THR A 181 -44.26 32.81 -29.14
N ASN A 182 -45.38 32.14 -28.88
CA ASN A 182 -46.79 32.54 -28.69
C ASN A 182 -47.53 31.44 -27.91
N CYS A 183 -48.43 31.84 -27.00
CA CYS A 183 -49.54 30.99 -26.55
C CYS A 183 -50.85 31.53 -27.16
N VAL A 184 -51.71 30.60 -27.57
CA VAL A 184 -53.06 30.80 -28.12
C VAL A 184 -54.02 31.38 -27.08
#